data_AF-A0A942YBF2-F1
#
_entry.id   AF-A0A942YBF2-F1
#
_cell.length_a   1.000
_cell.length_b   1.000
_cell.length_c   1.000
_cell.angle_alpha   90.00
_cell.angle_beta   90.00
_cell.angle_gamma   90.00
#
_symmetry.space_group_name_H-M   'P 1'
#
loop_
_entity.id
_entity.type
_entity.pdbx_description
1 polymer ?
#
loop_
_entity_poly.entity_id
_entity_poly.type
_entity_poly.pdbx_seq_one_letter_code
_entity_poly.pdbx_strand_id
1 'polypeptide(L)'
;MANQTHDKRAARTKMLIRGALTELMEEKGFEGVTVRDLTEKAQINRGTFYLHYRDKYDLLEQSEEEILKEIEDNASGINPKDALYSTSQDEPFPVILKLFEYFQENAQFMRVVLGPKGDASFQVKLKELIKQQFFQNIASKLNSEDMLVPAEYLIAFVSSAQLGLIQHWLETGMKKTPDEMALIAAKMILLGPGHVAGIKN
;
A
#
# COMPACT_ATOMS: atom_id res chain seq x y z
N MET A 1 -31.43 -11.97 -0.19
CA MET A 1 -31.45 -10.96 -1.27
C MET A 1 -31.46 -9.52 -0.73
N ALA A 2 -32.38 -9.14 0.17
CA ALA A 2 -32.40 -7.77 0.74
C ALA A 2 -31.08 -7.34 1.44
N ASN A 3 -30.41 -8.27 2.14
CA ASN A 3 -29.16 -7.99 2.86
C ASN A 3 -27.98 -7.71 1.92
N GLN A 4 -27.89 -8.42 0.77
CA GLN A 4 -26.84 -8.19 -0.24
C GLN A 4 -27.01 -6.86 -0.99
N THR A 5 -28.25 -6.41 -1.21
CA THR A 5 -28.51 -5.12 -1.85
C THR A 5 -28.16 -3.96 -0.93
N HIS A 6 -28.43 -4.10 0.37
CA HIS A 6 -28.04 -3.11 1.37
C HIS A 6 -26.51 -2.99 1.49
N ASP A 7 -25.81 -4.12 1.49
CA ASP A 7 -24.35 -4.18 1.56
C ASP A 7 -23.67 -3.53 0.35
N LYS A 8 -24.17 -3.83 -0.86
CA LYS A 8 -23.70 -3.17 -2.10
C LYS A 8 -23.92 -1.65 -2.09
N ARG A 9 -25.03 -1.19 -1.52
CA ARG A 9 -25.31 0.26 -1.39
C ARG A 9 -24.36 0.89 -0.38
N ALA A 10 -24.12 0.26 0.75
CA ALA A 10 -23.18 0.74 1.76
C ALA A 10 -21.75 0.85 1.19
N ALA A 11 -21.26 -0.19 0.50
CA ALA A 11 -19.95 -0.20 -0.14
C ALA A 11 -19.80 0.94 -1.17
N ARG A 12 -20.82 1.12 -2.03
CA ARG A 12 -20.82 2.23 -3.00
C ARG A 12 -20.76 3.59 -2.32
N THR A 13 -21.52 3.79 -1.25
CA THR A 13 -21.50 5.05 -0.49
C THR A 13 -20.13 5.29 0.13
N LYS A 14 -19.52 4.28 0.75
CA LYS A 14 -18.16 4.38 1.30
C LYS A 14 -17.14 4.79 0.22
N MET A 15 -17.19 4.17 -0.97
CA MET A 15 -16.32 4.54 -2.10
C MET A 15 -16.48 6.01 -2.50
N LEU A 16 -17.73 6.51 -2.60
CA LEU A 16 -17.99 7.91 -2.95
C LEU A 16 -17.44 8.87 -1.89
N ILE A 17 -17.61 8.54 -0.60
CA ILE A 17 -17.11 9.36 0.50
C ILE A 17 -15.56 9.36 0.52
N ARG A 18 -14.92 8.20 0.32
CA ARG A 18 -13.45 8.08 0.25
C ARG A 18 -12.87 8.85 -0.95
N GLY A 19 -13.54 8.79 -2.10
CA GLY A 19 -13.16 9.60 -3.27
C GLY A 19 -13.24 11.10 -2.97
N ALA A 20 -14.35 11.54 -2.37
CA ALA A 20 -14.50 12.94 -1.96
C ALA A 20 -13.42 13.39 -0.96
N LEU A 21 -13.11 12.56 0.05
CA LEU A 21 -12.02 12.84 0.98
C LEU A 21 -10.69 13.00 0.26
N THR A 22 -10.36 12.07 -0.64
CA THR A 22 -9.09 12.07 -1.40
C THR A 22 -8.92 13.37 -2.19
N GLU A 23 -9.92 13.75 -2.97
CA GLU A 23 -9.87 14.98 -3.77
C GLU A 23 -9.76 16.23 -2.89
N LEU A 24 -10.53 16.30 -1.80
CA LEU A 24 -10.50 17.45 -0.90
C LEU A 24 -9.16 17.57 -0.14
N MET A 25 -8.53 16.44 0.20
CA MET A 25 -7.19 16.43 0.80
C MET A 25 -6.13 16.91 -0.20
N GLU A 26 -6.25 16.59 -1.49
CA GLU A 26 -5.38 17.15 -2.54
C GLU A 26 -5.55 18.66 -2.69
N GLU A 27 -6.79 19.15 -2.66
CA GLU A 27 -7.11 20.57 -2.89
C GLU A 27 -6.68 21.47 -1.73
N LYS A 28 -6.95 21.06 -0.47
CA LYS A 28 -6.82 21.95 0.69
C LYS A 28 -6.22 21.31 1.95
N GLY A 29 -5.72 20.07 1.83
CA GLY A 29 -5.19 19.30 2.96
C GLY A 29 -6.28 18.82 3.92
N PHE A 30 -5.94 17.80 4.71
CA PHE A 30 -6.90 17.13 5.61
C PHE A 30 -7.53 18.07 6.65
N GLU A 31 -6.75 18.98 7.22
CA GLU A 31 -7.25 19.93 8.23
C GLU A 31 -8.35 20.85 7.67
N GLY A 32 -8.26 21.24 6.41
CA GLY A 32 -9.25 22.09 5.74
C GLY A 32 -10.54 21.37 5.33
N VAL A 33 -10.58 20.04 5.41
CA VAL A 33 -11.77 19.24 5.06
C VAL A 33 -12.81 19.32 6.18
N THR A 34 -14.08 19.48 5.80
CA THR A 34 -15.23 19.40 6.71
C THR A 34 -16.23 18.33 6.26
N VAL A 35 -17.08 17.85 7.17
CA VAL A 35 -18.18 16.93 6.82
C VAL A 35 -19.11 17.54 5.78
N ARG A 36 -19.29 18.86 5.79
CA ARG A 36 -20.10 19.57 4.77
C ARG A 36 -19.49 19.36 3.39
N ASP A 37 -18.21 19.66 3.22
CA ASP A 37 -17.51 19.49 1.94
C ASP A 37 -17.60 18.04 1.45
N LEU A 38 -17.37 17.08 2.34
CA LEU A 38 -17.44 15.66 2.04
C LEU A 38 -18.83 15.28 1.50
N THR A 39 -19.89 15.74 2.17
CA THR A 39 -21.27 15.43 1.76
C THR A 39 -21.68 16.11 0.46
N GLU A 40 -21.25 17.36 0.25
CA GLU A 40 -21.52 18.11 -1.00
C GLU A 40 -20.78 17.47 -2.17
N LYS A 41 -19.49 17.16 -2.01
CA LYS A 41 -18.64 16.55 -3.05
C LYS A 41 -19.08 15.12 -3.40
N ALA A 42 -19.41 14.30 -2.40
CA ALA A 42 -19.91 12.94 -2.60
C ALA A 42 -21.39 12.89 -3.05
N GLN A 43 -22.09 14.03 -3.10
CA GLN A 43 -23.51 14.14 -3.42
C GLN A 43 -24.41 13.26 -2.52
N ILE A 44 -24.17 13.32 -1.21
CA ILE A 44 -24.96 12.59 -0.20
C ILE A 44 -25.50 13.54 0.87
N ASN A 45 -26.52 13.10 1.60
CA ASN A 45 -27.01 13.81 2.76
C ASN A 45 -26.10 13.60 3.98
N ARG A 46 -26.03 14.59 4.88
CA ARG A 46 -25.27 14.47 6.15
C ARG A 46 -25.69 13.26 6.99
N GLY A 47 -26.99 12.95 7.04
CA GLY A 47 -27.47 11.75 7.73
C GLY A 47 -26.84 10.47 7.18
N THR A 48 -26.66 10.38 5.86
CA THR A 48 -26.00 9.24 5.21
C THR A 48 -24.53 9.14 5.58
N PHE A 49 -23.82 10.26 5.69
CA PHE A 49 -22.42 10.26 6.17
C PHE A 49 -22.33 9.66 7.58
N TYR A 50 -23.19 10.13 8.50
CA TYR A 50 -23.19 9.69 9.89
C TYR A 50 -23.66 8.24 10.11
N LEU A 51 -24.24 7.59 9.09
CA LEU A 51 -24.48 6.14 9.13
C LEU A 51 -23.19 5.33 8.99
N HIS A 52 -22.14 5.92 8.43
CA HIS A 52 -20.87 5.23 8.15
C HIS A 52 -19.73 5.74 9.03
N TYR A 53 -19.70 7.04 9.34
CA TYR A 53 -18.57 7.69 9.99
C TYR A 53 -19.01 8.70 11.05
N ARG A 54 -18.30 8.73 12.17
CA ARG A 54 -18.53 9.68 13.27
C ARG A 54 -18.11 11.10 12.89
N ASP A 55 -17.00 11.22 12.20
CA ASP A 55 -16.43 12.48 11.71
C ASP A 55 -15.41 12.21 10.57
N LYS A 56 -14.64 13.23 10.18
CA LYS A 56 -13.63 13.10 9.12
C LYS A 56 -12.40 12.27 9.54
N TYR A 57 -12.08 12.21 10.83
CA TYR A 57 -10.95 11.43 11.35
C TYR A 57 -11.29 9.95 11.31
N ASP A 58 -12.50 9.60 11.78
CA ASP A 58 -13.04 8.24 11.69
C ASP A 58 -13.13 7.74 10.24
N LEU A 59 -13.50 8.62 9.30
CA LEU A 59 -13.45 8.30 7.87
C LEU A 59 -12.03 7.99 7.39
N LEU A 60 -11.05 8.82 7.73
CA LEU A 60 -9.66 8.62 7.31
C LEU A 60 -9.12 7.31 7.88
N GLU A 61 -9.26 7.11 9.20
CA GLU A 61 -8.80 5.91 9.90
C GLU A 61 -9.41 4.64 9.31
N GLN A 62 -10.73 4.58 9.11
CA GLN A 62 -11.37 3.42 8.50
C GLN A 62 -10.92 3.21 7.05
N SER A 63 -10.71 4.28 6.28
CA SER A 63 -10.23 4.18 4.89
C SER A 63 -8.81 3.60 4.85
N GLU A 64 -7.95 4.03 5.77
CA GLU A 64 -6.58 3.52 5.92
C GLU A 64 -6.55 2.05 6.36
N GLU A 65 -7.39 1.67 7.32
CA GLU A 65 -7.51 0.28 7.79
C GLU A 65 -8.02 -0.66 6.69
N GLU A 66 -9.03 -0.23 5.93
CA GLU A 66 -9.52 -0.98 4.76
C GLU A 66 -8.39 -1.21 3.74
N ILE A 67 -7.62 -0.17 3.43
CA ILE A 67 -6.48 -0.25 2.53
C ILE A 67 -5.40 -1.21 3.06
N LEU A 68 -5.00 -1.08 4.33
CA LEU A 68 -3.96 -1.93 4.93
C LEU A 68 -4.38 -3.39 4.93
N LYS A 69 -5.64 -3.67 5.26
CA LYS A 69 -6.19 -5.02 5.23
C LYS A 69 -6.16 -5.62 3.82
N GLU A 70 -6.55 -4.84 2.80
CA GLU A 70 -6.51 -5.31 1.42
C GLU A 70 -5.07 -5.56 0.92
N ILE A 71 -4.10 -4.75 1.35
CA ILE A 71 -2.67 -5.01 1.11
C ILE A 71 -2.25 -6.32 1.78
N GLU A 72 -2.63 -6.52 3.05
CA GLU A 72 -2.32 -7.74 3.80
C GLU A 72 -2.89 -8.99 3.13
N ASP A 73 -4.17 -8.95 2.74
CA ASP A 73 -4.87 -10.03 2.04
C ASP A 73 -4.16 -10.36 0.71
N ASN A 74 -3.71 -9.33 -0.01
CA ASN A 74 -2.98 -9.47 -1.27
C ASN A 74 -1.51 -9.90 -1.12
N ALA A 75 -0.90 -9.70 0.05
CA ALA A 75 0.50 -10.06 0.34
C ALA A 75 0.68 -11.51 0.81
N SER A 76 -0.41 -12.27 0.95
CA SER A 76 -0.38 -13.66 1.36
C SER A 76 0.29 -14.58 0.33
N GLY A 77 0.94 -15.66 0.79
CA GLY A 77 1.45 -16.73 -0.07
C GLY A 77 2.81 -16.46 -0.75
N ILE A 78 3.60 -15.52 -0.25
CA ILE A 78 4.95 -15.27 -0.79
C ILE A 78 5.89 -16.43 -0.41
N ASN A 79 6.42 -17.11 -1.43
CA ASN A 79 7.47 -18.11 -1.30
C ASN A 79 8.77 -17.57 -1.90
N PRO A 80 9.88 -17.49 -1.13
CA PRO A 80 11.16 -16.97 -1.62
C PRO A 80 11.69 -17.71 -2.85
N LYS A 81 11.48 -19.02 -2.95
CA LYS A 81 11.97 -19.82 -4.09
C LYS A 81 11.23 -19.49 -5.37
N ASP A 82 9.91 -19.31 -5.29
CA ASP A 82 9.08 -18.97 -6.43
C ASP A 82 9.38 -17.54 -6.91
N ALA A 83 9.54 -16.61 -5.97
CA ALA A 83 9.97 -15.24 -6.26
C ALA A 83 11.36 -15.19 -6.93
N LEU A 84 12.31 -16.01 -6.45
CA LEU A 84 13.63 -16.12 -7.05
C LEU A 84 13.59 -16.71 -8.45
N TYR A 85 12.77 -17.76 -8.66
CA TYR A 85 12.59 -18.37 -9.97
C TYR A 85 12.04 -17.36 -10.98
N SER A 86 10.92 -16.69 -10.69
CA SER A 86 10.35 -15.66 -11.58
C SER A 86 11.36 -14.56 -11.90
N THR A 87 12.06 -14.04 -10.88
CA THR A 87 13.05 -12.97 -11.06
C THR A 87 14.22 -13.41 -11.93
N SER A 88 14.65 -14.68 -11.84
CA SER A 88 15.70 -15.24 -12.69
C SER A 88 15.31 -15.37 -14.17
N GLN A 89 14.00 -15.42 -14.45
CA GLN A 89 13.44 -15.42 -15.80
C GLN A 89 13.10 -14.00 -16.29
N ASP A 90 13.47 -12.96 -15.54
CA ASP A 90 13.05 -11.57 -15.80
C ASP A 90 11.52 -11.37 -15.81
N GLU A 91 10.79 -12.20 -15.05
CA GLU A 91 9.34 -12.14 -14.91
C GLU A 91 8.92 -11.63 -13.52
N PRO A 92 7.84 -10.84 -13.41
CA PRO A 92 7.36 -10.39 -12.11
C PRO A 92 6.76 -11.55 -11.32
N PHE A 93 7.06 -11.63 -10.02
CA PHE A 93 6.41 -12.61 -9.15
C PHE A 93 4.93 -12.22 -8.95
N PRO A 94 3.95 -13.10 -9.22
CA PRO A 94 2.53 -12.73 -9.26
C PRO A 94 1.99 -12.02 -8.02
N VAL A 95 2.46 -12.39 -6.82
CA VAL A 95 2.02 -11.74 -5.58
C VAL A 95 2.49 -10.29 -5.51
N ILE A 96 3.73 -10.02 -5.92
CA ILE A 96 4.28 -8.65 -5.95
C ILE A 96 3.62 -7.83 -7.06
N LEU A 97 3.36 -8.44 -8.22
CA LEU A 97 2.60 -7.79 -9.29
C LEU A 97 1.22 -7.34 -8.80
N LYS A 98 0.47 -8.24 -8.17
CA LYS A 98 -0.86 -7.93 -7.61
C LYS A 98 -0.83 -6.77 -6.62
N LEU A 99 0.22 -6.67 -5.80
CA LEU A 99 0.40 -5.54 -4.88
C LEU A 99 0.63 -4.22 -5.63
N PHE A 100 1.46 -4.21 -6.68
CA PHE A 100 1.67 -3.01 -7.50
C PHE A 100 0.44 -2.62 -8.32
N GLU A 101 -0.33 -3.58 -8.84
CA GLU A 101 -1.64 -3.32 -9.46
C GLU A 101 -2.58 -2.65 -8.46
N TYR A 102 -2.66 -3.20 -7.24
CA TYR A 102 -3.48 -2.64 -6.17
C TYR A 102 -3.05 -1.22 -5.78
N PHE A 103 -1.74 -0.95 -5.68
CA PHE A 103 -1.21 0.39 -5.44
C PHE A 103 -1.57 1.35 -6.58
N GLN A 104 -1.55 0.89 -7.84
CA GLN A 104 -1.95 1.70 -8.99
C GLN A 104 -3.45 2.02 -8.98
N GLU A 105 -4.30 1.03 -8.69
CA GLU A 105 -5.75 1.19 -8.59
C GLU A 105 -6.15 2.19 -7.50
N ASN A 106 -5.38 2.26 -6.41
CA ASN A 106 -5.62 3.15 -5.28
C ASN A 106 -4.66 4.35 -5.23
N ALA A 107 -3.96 4.64 -6.32
CA ALA A 107 -2.81 5.56 -6.33
C ALA A 107 -3.14 6.97 -5.86
N GLN A 108 -4.33 7.49 -6.17
CA GLN A 108 -4.72 8.84 -5.77
C GLN A 108 -4.77 8.97 -4.24
N PHE A 109 -5.48 8.05 -3.57
CA PHE A 109 -5.54 8.02 -2.12
C PHE A 109 -4.15 7.78 -1.52
N MET A 110 -3.44 6.76 -2.00
CA MET A 110 -2.10 6.40 -1.52
C MET A 110 -1.12 7.55 -1.60
N ARG A 111 -1.09 8.28 -2.72
CA ARG A 111 -0.23 9.44 -2.93
C ARG A 111 -0.49 10.55 -1.91
N VAL A 112 -1.76 10.78 -1.58
CA VAL A 112 -2.17 11.78 -0.61
C VAL A 112 -1.72 11.39 0.80
N VAL A 113 -2.04 10.17 1.23
CA VAL A 113 -1.77 9.73 2.62
C VAL A 113 -0.30 9.39 2.86
N LEU A 114 0.43 8.91 1.85
CA LEU A 114 1.87 8.62 1.95
C LEU A 114 2.77 9.82 1.62
N GLY A 115 2.20 10.91 1.13
CA GLY A 115 2.95 12.11 0.78
C GLY A 115 3.44 12.90 1.99
N PRO A 116 4.27 13.94 1.80
CA PRO A 116 4.86 14.74 2.89
C PRO A 116 3.85 15.46 3.79
N LYS A 117 2.63 15.70 3.28
CA LYS A 117 1.51 16.31 4.01
C LYS A 117 0.40 15.32 4.35
N GLY A 118 0.65 14.03 4.12
CA GLY A 118 -0.27 12.95 4.42
C GLY A 118 -0.26 12.59 5.91
N ASP A 119 -0.75 11.40 6.24
CA ASP A 119 -0.72 10.90 7.60
C ASP A 119 0.56 10.11 7.88
N ALA A 120 1.37 10.62 8.81
CA ALA A 120 2.57 9.95 9.26
C ALA A 120 2.24 8.60 9.94
N SER A 121 1.08 8.49 10.60
CA SER A 121 0.67 7.24 11.26
C SER A 121 0.44 6.13 10.22
N PHE A 122 -0.18 6.45 9.09
CA PHE A 122 -0.36 5.53 7.98
C PHE A 122 0.97 5.00 7.41
N GLN A 123 1.97 5.87 7.21
CA GLN A 123 3.30 5.45 6.75
C GLN A 123 3.95 4.46 7.71
N VAL A 124 3.82 4.69 9.02
CA VAL A 124 4.32 3.78 10.05
C VAL A 124 3.59 2.43 10.01
N LYS A 125 2.26 2.44 9.94
CA LYS A 125 1.44 1.22 9.85
C LYS A 125 1.76 0.40 8.60
N LEU A 126 1.86 1.04 7.43
CA LEU A 126 2.22 0.38 6.18
C LEU A 126 3.63 -0.22 6.25
N LYS A 127 4.60 0.51 6.81
CA LYS A 127 5.96 -0.02 7.00
C LYS A 127 5.98 -1.25 7.89
N GLU A 128 5.22 -1.22 9.00
CA GLU A 128 5.14 -2.35 9.91
C GLU A 128 4.47 -3.56 9.23
N LEU A 129 3.44 -3.35 8.42
CA LEU A 129 2.83 -4.40 7.61
C LEU A 129 3.85 -5.02 6.63
N ILE A 130 4.62 -4.20 5.90
CA ILE A 130 5.68 -4.69 5.00
C ILE A 130 6.72 -5.51 5.79
N LYS A 131 7.10 -5.05 6.98
CA LYS A 131 8.03 -5.75 7.88
C LYS A 131 7.49 -7.10 8.35
N GLN A 132 6.24 -7.15 8.78
CA GLN A 132 5.59 -8.39 9.21
C GLN A 132 5.53 -9.39 8.06
N GLN A 133 5.13 -8.94 6.86
CA GLN A 133 5.05 -9.81 5.70
C GLN A 133 6.42 -10.30 5.22
N PHE A 134 7.44 -9.45 5.25
CA PHE A 134 8.80 -9.87 4.92
C PHE A 134 9.35 -10.88 5.93
N PHE A 135 9.10 -10.68 7.23
CA PHE A 135 9.51 -11.63 8.27
C PHE A 135 8.81 -12.99 8.11
N GLN A 136 7.48 -13.00 8.01
CA GLN A 136 6.69 -14.23 7.92
C GLN A 136 6.98 -15.02 6.63
N ASN A 137 7.15 -14.33 5.51
CA ASN A 137 7.28 -15.01 4.22
C ASN A 137 8.74 -15.35 3.85
N ILE A 138 9.70 -14.60 4.38
CA ILE A 138 11.11 -14.70 3.98
C ILE A 138 12.00 -14.97 5.20
N ALA A 139 12.18 -13.99 6.09
CA ALA A 139 13.24 -14.05 7.10
C ALA A 139 13.10 -15.22 8.09
N SER A 140 11.86 -15.56 8.50
CA SER A 140 11.59 -16.70 9.40
C SER A 140 11.85 -18.07 8.79
N LYS A 141 11.98 -18.16 7.46
CA LYS A 141 12.25 -19.40 6.72
C LYS A 141 13.74 -19.56 6.37
N LEU A 142 14.55 -18.54 6.65
CA LEU A 142 15.99 -18.55 6.42
C LEU A 142 16.72 -19.06 7.68
N ASN A 143 17.82 -19.77 7.47
CA ASN A 143 18.70 -20.17 8.56
C ASN A 143 19.52 -18.95 9.03
N SER A 144 19.42 -18.61 10.32
CA SER A 144 20.15 -17.48 10.91
C SER A 144 21.66 -17.64 10.86
N GLU A 145 22.17 -18.88 10.87
CA GLU A 145 23.61 -19.15 10.82
C GLU A 145 24.22 -18.82 9.45
N ASP A 146 23.42 -18.85 8.38
CA ASP A 146 23.84 -18.56 7.01
C ASP A 146 23.74 -17.05 6.67
N MET A 147 23.17 -16.23 7.57
CA MET A 147 22.98 -14.81 7.32
C MET A 147 24.27 -14.01 7.54
N LEU A 148 24.61 -13.15 6.58
CA LEU A 148 25.77 -12.25 6.66
C LEU A 148 25.55 -11.06 7.61
N VAL A 149 24.30 -10.75 7.95
CA VAL A 149 23.90 -9.65 8.84
C VAL A 149 22.74 -10.10 9.74
N PRO A 150 22.56 -9.49 10.92
CA PRO A 150 21.43 -9.86 11.78
C PRO A 150 20.09 -9.58 11.10
N ALA A 151 19.14 -10.50 11.25
CA ALA A 151 17.83 -10.45 10.60
C ALA A 151 17.08 -9.12 10.86
N GLU A 152 17.18 -8.57 12.07
CA GLU A 152 16.51 -7.31 12.44
C GLU A 152 16.93 -6.13 11.55
N TYR A 153 18.22 -6.00 11.23
CA TYR A 153 18.72 -4.92 10.38
C TYR A 153 18.35 -5.15 8.91
N LEU A 154 18.38 -6.40 8.45
CA LEU A 154 17.93 -6.76 7.10
C LEU A 154 16.45 -6.42 6.91
N ILE A 155 15.60 -6.81 7.86
CA ILE A 155 14.16 -6.52 7.84
C ILE A 155 13.94 -5.00 7.83
N ALA A 156 14.61 -4.27 8.73
CA ALA A 156 14.50 -2.82 8.78
C ALA A 156 14.92 -2.15 7.47
N PHE A 157 16.02 -2.59 6.85
CA PHE A 157 16.51 -2.09 5.57
C PHE A 157 15.51 -2.38 4.44
N VAL A 158 15.11 -3.64 4.25
CA VAL A 158 14.23 -4.05 3.15
C VAL A 158 12.88 -3.36 3.26
N SER A 159 12.24 -3.36 4.43
CA SER A 159 10.92 -2.73 4.59
C SER A 159 10.97 -1.20 4.36
N SER A 160 12.07 -0.55 4.76
CA SER A 160 12.26 0.88 4.47
C SER A 160 12.47 1.14 2.98
N ALA A 161 13.29 0.31 2.32
CA ALA A 161 13.57 0.44 0.89
C ALA A 161 12.32 0.21 0.05
N GLN A 162 11.49 -0.78 0.40
CA GLN A 162 10.23 -1.06 -0.30
C GLN A 162 9.21 0.07 -0.14
N LEU A 163 9.03 0.59 1.09
CA LEU A 163 8.16 1.75 1.30
C LEU A 163 8.64 2.96 0.47
N GLY A 164 9.94 3.26 0.52
CA GLY A 164 10.53 4.35 -0.25
C GLY A 164 10.36 4.18 -1.77
N LEU A 165 10.46 2.95 -2.28
CA LEU A 165 10.21 2.64 -3.69
C LEU A 165 8.76 2.93 -4.08
N ILE A 166 7.79 2.47 -3.28
CA ILE A 166 6.36 2.70 -3.50
C ILE A 166 6.05 4.20 -3.48
N GLN A 167 6.54 4.92 -2.47
CA GLN A 167 6.38 6.38 -2.36
C GLN A 167 6.93 7.09 -3.59
N HIS A 168 8.17 6.77 -3.99
CA HIS A 168 8.80 7.40 -5.15
C HIS A 168 8.02 7.14 -6.46
N TRP A 169 7.53 5.93 -6.65
CA TRP A 169 6.75 5.56 -7.84
C TRP A 169 5.42 6.33 -7.91
N LEU A 170 4.70 6.44 -6.79
CA LEU A 170 3.45 7.21 -6.69
C LEU A 170 3.69 8.72 -6.92
N GLU A 171 4.71 9.29 -6.29
CA GLU A 171 5.05 10.71 -6.38
C GLU A 171 5.49 11.14 -7.78
N THR A 172 6.17 10.25 -8.51
CA THR A 172 6.67 10.53 -9.87
C THR A 172 5.66 10.22 -10.97
N GLY A 173 4.40 9.96 -10.60
CA GLY A 173 3.29 9.75 -11.54
C GLY A 173 3.24 8.37 -12.16
N MET A 174 3.80 7.36 -11.49
CA MET A 174 3.75 5.95 -11.90
C MET A 174 4.18 5.70 -13.36
N LYS A 175 5.33 6.27 -13.77
CA LYS A 175 5.85 6.16 -15.15
C LYS A 175 6.15 4.73 -15.59
N LYS A 176 6.34 3.83 -14.62
CA LYS A 176 6.58 2.40 -14.83
C LYS A 176 5.30 1.62 -14.59
N THR A 177 5.07 0.58 -15.38
CA THR A 177 3.91 -0.30 -15.20
C THR A 177 4.03 -1.10 -13.90
N PRO A 178 2.92 -1.65 -13.37
CA PRO A 178 2.97 -2.57 -12.24
C PRO A 178 3.95 -3.73 -12.44
N ASP A 179 4.00 -4.34 -13.62
CA ASP A 179 4.95 -5.38 -14.00
C ASP A 179 6.41 -4.94 -13.86
N GLU A 180 6.75 -3.79 -14.43
CA GLU A 180 8.12 -3.25 -14.36
C GLU A 180 8.51 -2.98 -12.90
N MET A 181 7.60 -2.40 -12.10
CA MET A 181 7.86 -2.11 -10.70
C MET A 181 7.96 -3.35 -9.83
N ALA A 182 7.13 -4.35 -10.08
CA ALA A 182 7.21 -5.63 -9.38
C ALA A 182 8.55 -6.31 -9.62
N LEU A 183 9.03 -6.29 -10.87
CA LEU A 183 10.34 -6.83 -11.21
C LEU A 183 11.49 -6.03 -10.58
N ILE A 184 11.42 -4.69 -10.60
CA ILE A 184 12.41 -3.82 -9.93
C ILE A 184 12.47 -4.11 -8.43
N ALA A 185 11.32 -4.16 -7.76
CA ALA A 185 11.22 -4.45 -6.34
C ALA A 185 11.84 -5.80 -5.98
N ALA A 186 11.50 -6.84 -6.75
CA ALA A 186 12.04 -8.19 -6.56
C ALA A 186 13.57 -8.24 -6.78
N LYS A 187 14.08 -7.62 -7.85
CA LYS A 187 15.53 -7.55 -8.12
C LYS A 187 16.29 -6.85 -7.01
N MET A 188 15.77 -5.73 -6.48
CA MET A 188 16.43 -5.03 -5.37
C MET A 188 16.49 -5.87 -4.09
N ILE A 189 15.44 -6.66 -3.81
CA ILE A 189 15.42 -7.55 -2.64
C ILE A 189 16.39 -8.72 -2.82
N LEU A 190 16.34 -9.38 -3.99
CA LEU A 190 17.00 -10.68 -4.19
C LEU A 190 18.46 -10.59 -4.62
N LEU A 191 18.81 -9.57 -5.42
CA LEU A 191 20.18 -9.37 -5.91
C LEU A 191 20.95 -8.38 -5.03
N GLY A 192 20.24 -7.55 -4.28
CA GLY A 192 20.81 -6.48 -3.46
C GLY A 192 21.22 -5.24 -4.28
N PRO A 193 21.38 -4.08 -3.61
CA PRO A 193 21.58 -2.80 -4.27
C PRO A 193 22.90 -2.69 -5.06
N GLY A 194 23.97 -3.34 -4.59
CA GLY A 194 25.27 -3.33 -5.28
C GLY A 194 25.21 -4.03 -6.64
N HIS A 195 24.66 -5.25 -6.67
CA HIS A 195 24.48 -6.00 -7.91
C HIS A 195 23.56 -5.26 -8.87
N VAL A 196 22.42 -4.75 -8.39
CA VAL A 196 21.47 -3.98 -9.22
C VAL A 196 22.10 -2.69 -9.76
N ALA A 197 23.04 -2.07 -9.05
CA ALA A 197 23.82 -0.93 -9.52
C ALA A 197 24.91 -1.30 -10.55
N GLY A 198 25.03 -2.59 -10.92
CA GLY A 198 26.02 -3.08 -11.86
C GLY A 198 27.40 -3.35 -11.26
N ILE A 199 27.53 -3.32 -9.93
CA ILE A 199 28.76 -3.74 -9.24
C ILE A 199 28.82 -5.26 -9.33
N LYS A 200 29.71 -5.75 -10.20
CA LYS A 200 30.03 -7.17 -10.32
C LYS A 200 31.21 -7.46 -9.39
N ASN A 201 31.07 -8.49 -8.55
CA ASN A 201 32.20 -9.15 -7.91
C ASN A 201 33.02 -9.93 -8.95
#